data_AF-A0A842PHN4-F1
#
_entry.id   AF-A0A842PHN4-F1
#
_cell.length_a   1.000
_cell.length_b   1.000
_cell.length_c   1.000
_cell.angle_alpha   90.00
_cell.angle_beta   90.00
_cell.angle_gamma   90.00
#
_symmetry.space_group_name_H-M   'P 1'
#
loop_
_entity.id
_entity.type
_entity.pdbx_description
1 polymer ?
#
loop_
_entity_poly.entity_id
_entity_poly.type
_entity_poly.pdbx_seq_one_letter_code
_entity_poly.pdbx_strand_id
1 'polypeptide(L)' 'MDHSVPGIVPKKECSLPVKVSIIRGVLFDDELNHTNEVEFYAYCALDDRVPLILGFKDLLETFAIHFDIRSGVAYLER' A
#
# COMPACT_ATOMS: atom_id res chain seq x y z
N MET A 1 -13.34 -12.51 20.35
CA MET A 1 -13.57 -11.75 19.11
C MET A 1 -13.28 -12.70 17.98
N ASP A 2 -14.27 -13.00 17.14
CA ASP A 2 -14.05 -13.82 15.95
C ASP A 2 -13.24 -13.00 14.94
N HIS A 3 -11.98 -13.35 14.78
CA HIS A 3 -11.11 -12.76 13.76
C HIS A 3 -11.19 -13.64 12.51
N SER A 4 -11.99 -13.24 11.53
CA SER A 4 -11.91 -13.78 10.18
C SER A 4 -10.91 -12.94 9.39
N VAL A 5 -9.77 -13.53 9.04
CA VAL A 5 -8.87 -12.97 8.03
C VAL A 5 -9.15 -13.72 6.74
N PRO A 6 -10.01 -13.21 5.85
CA PRO A 6 -10.16 -13.81 4.54
C PRO A 6 -8.85 -13.65 3.78
N GLY A 7 -8.18 -14.77 3.49
CA GLY A 7 -7.04 -14.80 2.59
C GLY A 7 -7.45 -14.53 1.13
N ILE A 8 -6.50 -14.67 0.22
CA ILE A 8 -6.78 -14.61 -1.23
C ILE A 8 -7.67 -15.81 -1.58
N VAL A 9 -8.90 -15.56 -2.01
CA VAL A 9 -9.82 -16.60 -2.50
C VAL A 9 -9.67 -16.69 -4.02
N PRO A 10 -8.97 -17.70 -4.58
CA PRO A 10 -8.67 -17.78 -6.01
C PRO A 10 -9.85 -18.29 -6.84
N LYS A 11 -11.07 -17.94 -6.43
CA LYS A 11 -12.30 -18.32 -7.13
C LYS A 11 -12.62 -17.27 -8.19
N LYS A 12 -13.03 -17.73 -9.38
CA LYS A 12 -13.33 -16.82 -10.50
C LYS A 12 -14.47 -15.87 -10.17
N GLU A 13 -15.48 -16.33 -9.44
CA GLU A 13 -16.61 -15.52 -8.98
C GLU A 13 -16.23 -14.42 -7.99
N CYS A 14 -15.05 -14.53 -7.36
CA CYS A 14 -14.48 -13.52 -6.46
C CYS A 14 -13.47 -12.60 -7.19
N SER A 15 -13.24 -12.81 -8.49
CA SER A 15 -12.31 -11.99 -9.27
C SER A 15 -12.93 -10.64 -9.62
N LEU A 16 -12.20 -9.57 -9.35
CA LEU A 16 -12.59 -8.21 -9.69
C LEU A 16 -11.71 -7.71 -10.84
N PRO A 17 -12.30 -7.10 -11.89
CA PRO A 17 -11.51 -6.47 -12.93
C PRO A 17 -10.82 -5.23 -12.36
N VAL A 18 -9.50 -5.20 -12.49
CA VAL A 18 -8.67 -4.06 -12.07
C VAL A 18 -7.90 -3.50 -13.24
N LYS A 19 -7.70 -2.19 -13.26
CA LYS A 19 -6.69 -1.54 -14.08
C LYS A 19 -5.41 -1.40 -13.26
N VAL A 20 -4.32 -1.98 -13.75
CA VAL A 20 -3.00 -1.71 -13.19
C VAL A 20 -2.49 -0.42 -13.80
N SER A 21 -2.08 0.52 -12.97
CA SER A 21 -1.60 1.84 -13.43
C SER A 21 -0.50 2.33 -12.52
N ILE A 22 0.38 3.17 -13.06
CA ILE A 22 1.37 3.91 -12.27
C ILE A 22 0.69 5.22 -11.87
N ILE A 23 0.64 5.51 -10.57
CA ILE A 23 0.13 6.77 -10.04
C ILE A 23 1.27 7.56 -9.41
N ARG A 24 1.11 8.89 -9.39
CA ARG A 24 2.01 9.81 -8.70
C ARG A 24 1.35 10.32 -7.43
N GLY A 25 2.04 10.22 -6.31
CA GLY A 25 1.50 10.62 -5.01
C GLY A 25 2.57 11.13 -4.06
N VAL A 26 2.12 11.70 -2.94
CA VAL A 26 2.96 12.14 -1.83
C VAL A 26 2.51 11.38 -0.59
N LEU A 27 3.46 10.75 0.11
CA LEU A 27 3.20 10.14 1.41
C LEU A 27 3.47 11.19 2.49
N PHE A 28 2.60 11.27 3.49
CA PHE A 28 2.78 12.14 4.65
C PHE A 28 2.44 11.39 5.93
N ASP A 29 3.08 11.76 7.03
CA ASP A 29 2.79 11.25 8.37
C ASP A 29 1.94 12.25 9.19
N ASP A 30 1.62 11.87 10.43
CA ASP A 30 0.81 12.70 11.34
C ASP A 30 1.55 13.99 11.78
N GLU A 31 2.87 14.04 11.63
CA GLU A 31 3.71 15.21 11.90
C GLU A 31 3.87 16.11 10.66
N LEU A 32 3.21 15.77 9.55
CA LEU A 32 3.29 16.43 8.25
C LEU A 32 4.67 16.36 7.59
N ASN A 33 5.54 15.44 8.01
CA ASN A 33 6.71 15.07 7.21
C ASN A 33 6.19 14.42 5.94
N HIS A 34 6.79 14.74 4.80
CA HIS A 34 6.31 14.24 3.53
C HIS A 34 7.44 13.88 2.58
N THR A 35 7.16 12.93 1.70
CA THR A 35 8.05 12.60 0.60
C THR A 35 8.01 13.70 -0.46
N ASN A 36 8.99 13.71 -1.38
CA ASN A 36 8.73 14.26 -2.71
C ASN A 36 7.68 13.40 -3.42
N GLU A 37 7.18 13.85 -4.56
CA GLU A 37 6.33 13.01 -5.38
C GLU A 37 7.03 11.70 -5.74
N VAL A 38 6.32 10.59 -5.54
CA VAL A 38 6.76 9.25 -5.85
C VAL A 38 5.77 8.57 -6.76
N GLU A 39 6.30 7.78 -7.68
CA GLU A 39 5.51 6.93 -8.57
C GLU A 39 5.46 5.52 -8.00
N PHE A 40 4.27 4.92 -8.01
CA PHE A 40 4.07 3.55 -7.55
C PHE A 40 2.89 2.92 -8.29
N TYR A 41 2.91 1.58 -8.39
CA TYR A 41 1.77 0.87 -8.95
C TYR A 41 0.53 1.02 -8.08
N ALA A 42 -0.63 1.06 -8.71
CA ALA A 42 -1.92 0.95 -8.08
C ALA A 42 -2.81 0.00 -8.88
N TYR A 43 -3.62 -0.77 -8.15
CA TYR A 43 -4.61 -1.68 -8.72
C TYR A 43 -5.97 -1.04 -8.53
N CYS A 44 -6.40 -0.32 -9.56
CA CYS A 44 -7.62 0.46 -9.55
C CYS A 44 -8.79 -0.43 -9.96
N ALA A 45 -9.61 -0.84 -8.98
CA ALA A 45 -10.90 -1.45 -9.27
C ALA A 45 -11.82 -0.41 -9.95
N LEU A 46 -12.72 -0.90 -10.81
CA LEU A 46 -13.67 -0.05 -11.52
C LEU A 46 -14.87 0.36 -10.67
N ASP A 47 -15.00 -0.23 -9.48
CA ASP A 47 -16.02 0.08 -8.49
C ASP A 47 -15.38 0.28 -7.11
N ASP A 48 -16.14 0.90 -6.20
CA ASP A 48 -15.73 1.31 -4.86
C ASP A 48 -15.95 0.23 -3.80
N ARG A 49 -16.36 -0.98 -4.20
CA ARG A 49 -16.63 -2.08 -3.25
C ARG A 49 -15.35 -2.67 -2.68
N VAL A 50 -14.19 -2.33 -3.24
CA VAL A 50 -12.88 -2.70 -2.73
C VAL A 50 -11.99 -1.47 -2.54
N PRO A 51 -11.17 -1.44 -1.48
CA PRO A 51 -10.18 -0.40 -1.30
C PRO A 51 -9.21 -0.35 -2.48
N LEU A 52 -8.71 0.85 -2.77
CA LEU A 52 -7.58 1.02 -3.67
C LEU A 52 -6.37 0.28 -3.11
N ILE A 53 -5.82 -0.64 -3.89
CA ILE A 53 -4.61 -1.37 -3.50
C ILE A 53 -3.40 -0.64 -4.08
N LEU A 54 -2.53 -0.18 -3.19
CA LEU A 54 -1.26 0.44 -3.55
C LEU A 54 -0.17 -0.63 -3.62
N GLY A 55 0.58 -0.63 -4.72
CA GLY A 55 1.75 -1.47 -4.94
C GLY A 55 2.87 -1.04 -4.01
N PHE A 56 2.90 -1.61 -2.80
CA PHE A 56 3.88 -1.22 -1.79
C PHE A 56 5.30 -1.65 -2.16
N LYS A 57 5.47 -2.63 -3.05
CA LYS A 57 6.78 -3.12 -3.49
C LYS A 57 7.68 -1.97 -3.99
N ASP A 58 7.17 -1.10 -4.86
CA ASP A 58 7.99 -0.04 -5.46
C ASP A 58 8.37 1.04 -4.44
N LEU A 59 7.46 1.30 -3.49
CA LEU A 59 7.74 2.17 -2.35
C LEU A 59 8.87 1.58 -1.49
N LEU A 60 8.83 0.28 -1.21
CA LEU A 60 9.89 -0.39 -0.44
C LEU A 60 11.23 -0.49 -1.20
N GLU A 61 11.21 -0.46 -2.54
CA GLU A 61 12.44 -0.36 -3.34
C GLU A 61 13.01 1.08 -3.35
N THR A 62 12.17 2.09 -3.09
CA THR A 62 12.53 3.51 -3.13
C THR A 62 13.01 4.05 -1.80
N PHE A 63 12.46 3.55 -0.69
CA PHE A 63 12.74 4.03 0.67
C PHE A 63 13.50 2.97 1.47
N ALA A 64 14.50 3.39 2.23
CA ALA A 64 15.07 2.54 3.26
C ALA A 64 14.03 2.37 4.37
N ILE A 65 13.77 1.13 4.78
CA ILE A 65 12.87 0.83 5.90
C ILE A 65 13.73 0.64 7.15
N HIS A 66 13.47 1.46 8.16
CA HIS A 66 14.16 1.40 9.44
C HIS A 66 13.22 0.80 10.48
N PHE A 67 13.68 -0.26 11.15
CA PHE A 67 12.97 -0.89 12.27
C PHE A 67 13.83 -0.80 13.52
N ASP A 68 13.36 -0.03 14.51
CA ASP A 68 13.89 -0.11 15.87
C ASP A 68 12.92 -0.88 16.75
N ILE A 69 13.20 -2.18 16.88
CA ILE A 69 12.40 -3.11 17.67
C ILE A 69 12.45 -2.75 19.17
N ARG A 70 13.53 -2.11 19.64
CA ARG A 70 13.65 -1.75 21.06
C ARG A 70 12.73 -0.59 21.42
N SER A 71 12.66 0.42 20.56
CA SER A 71 11.74 1.56 20.76
C SER A 71 10.32 1.30 20.23
N GLY A 72 10.12 0.25 19.43
CA GLY A 72 8.84 -0.05 18.78
C GLY A 72 8.54 0.91 17.62
N VAL A 73 9.55 1.57 17.08
CA VAL A 73 9.42 2.57 16.01
C VAL A 73 9.83 1.95 14.67
N ALA A 74 9.04 2.23 13.64
CA ALA A 74 9.38 1.92 12.26
C ALA A 74 9.08 3.13 11.37
N TYR A 75 10.00 3.45 10.47
CA TYR A 75 9.84 4.59 9.56
C TYR A 75 10.50 4.33 8.20
N LEU A 76 10.12 5.14 7.22
CA LEU A 76 10.72 5.18 5.89
C LEU A 76 11.70 6.35 5.82
N GLU A 77 12.90 6.13 5.29
CA GLU A 77 13.94 7.13 5.12
C GLU A 77 14.40 7.19 3.66
N ARG A 78 14.68 8.40 3.16
CA ARG A 78 15.25 8.65 1.85
C ARG A 78 16.15 9.87 1.84
#